data_AF-A0A7Y2HFH4-F1
#
_entry.id   AF-A0A7Y2HFH4-F1
#
_cell.length_a   1.000
_cell.length_b   1.000
_cell.length_c   1.000
_cell.angle_alpha   90.00
_cell.angle_beta   90.00
_cell.angle_gamma   90.00
#
_symmetry.space_group_name_H-M   'P 1'
#
loop_
_entity.id
_entity.type
_entity.pdbx_description
1 polymer ?
#
loop_
_entity_poly.entity_id
_entity_poly.type
_entity_poly.pdbx_seq_one_letter_code
_entity_poly.pdbx_strand_id
1 'polypeptide(L)'
;AKWKAYAAEENARRQAEFEANNPNVMAKKLYDEGDFTGAVNKYKEAIANEEDPEKKATYLFSMASIQFRKLDQYSSARQSAREAASLKEGWGRPYMLIGDMYGRTARSCGDSWNQRLAILAAMDKYSYAKSIDPEVAEEANKRLGTYRSSMPSQDEGFMRGIKSGQTVKVGCWIGETVRVRYAN
;
A
#
# COMPACT_ATOMS: atom_id res chain seq x y z
N ALA A 1 -19.50 -46.33 2.13
CA ALA A 1 -18.73 -45.76 1.00
C ALA A 1 -19.52 -44.69 0.25
N LYS A 2 -20.70 -45.01 -0.33
CA LYS A 2 -21.52 -44.06 -1.14
C LYS A 2 -21.92 -42.74 -0.42
N TRP A 3 -22.38 -42.81 0.83
CA TRP A 3 -22.76 -41.61 1.60
C TRP A 3 -21.61 -40.66 1.93
N LYS A 4 -20.39 -41.19 2.14
CA LYS A 4 -19.20 -40.37 2.39
C LYS A 4 -18.76 -39.63 1.11
N ALA A 5 -18.83 -40.28 -0.04
CA ALA A 5 -18.52 -39.66 -1.33
C ALA A 5 -19.52 -38.55 -1.69
N TYR A 6 -20.82 -38.81 -1.51
CA TYR A 6 -21.87 -37.80 -1.71
C TYR A 6 -21.71 -36.58 -0.79
N ALA A 7 -21.44 -36.80 0.50
CA ALA A 7 -21.20 -35.71 1.43
C ALA A 7 -19.95 -34.88 1.09
N ALA A 8 -18.88 -35.54 0.59
CA ALA A 8 -17.68 -34.84 0.15
C ALA A 8 -17.93 -33.97 -1.09
N GLU A 9 -18.67 -34.49 -2.07
CA GLU A 9 -19.05 -33.76 -3.28
C GLU A 9 -19.98 -32.57 -2.98
N GLU A 10 -20.99 -32.78 -2.14
CA GLU A 10 -21.91 -31.72 -1.72
C GLU A 10 -21.21 -30.63 -0.90
N ASN A 11 -20.29 -31.01 -0.01
CA ASN A 11 -19.48 -30.04 0.73
C ASN A 11 -18.53 -29.27 -0.20
N ALA A 12 -17.92 -29.93 -1.18
CA ALA A 12 -17.08 -29.27 -2.19
C ALA A 12 -17.89 -28.28 -3.03
N ARG A 13 -19.13 -28.64 -3.42
CA ARG A 13 -20.04 -27.75 -4.15
C ARG A 13 -20.40 -26.51 -3.32
N ARG A 14 -20.80 -26.69 -2.06
CA ARG A 14 -21.13 -25.57 -1.16
C ARG A 14 -19.93 -24.69 -0.87
N GLN A 15 -18.75 -25.29 -0.72
CA GLN A 15 -17.50 -24.56 -0.55
C GLN A 15 -17.17 -23.74 -1.81
N ALA A 16 -17.33 -24.31 -3.00
CA ALA A 16 -17.10 -23.61 -4.26
C ALA A 16 -18.09 -22.45 -4.46
N GLU A 17 -19.37 -22.64 -4.10
CA GLU A 17 -20.39 -21.58 -4.14
C GLU A 17 -20.10 -20.47 -3.12
N PHE A 18 -19.65 -20.83 -1.92
CA PHE A 18 -19.22 -19.87 -0.90
C PHE A 18 -17.97 -19.09 -1.37
N GLU A 19 -16.96 -19.77 -1.91
CA GLU A 19 -15.74 -19.15 -2.44
C GLU A 19 -16.02 -18.24 -3.63
N ALA A 20 -16.96 -18.62 -4.52
CA ALA A 20 -17.40 -17.80 -5.64
C ALA A 20 -18.05 -16.49 -5.17
N ASN A 21 -18.80 -16.54 -4.07
CA ASN A 21 -19.46 -15.37 -3.49
C ASN A 21 -18.59 -14.60 -2.47
N ASN A 22 -17.41 -15.13 -2.12
CA ASN A 22 -16.50 -14.54 -1.13
C ASN A 22 -15.07 -14.49 -1.67
N PRO A 23 -14.76 -13.56 -2.59
CA PRO A 23 -13.45 -13.48 -3.23
C PRO A 23 -12.29 -13.29 -2.25
N ASN A 24 -12.53 -12.64 -1.10
CA ASN A 24 -11.58 -12.56 0.00
C ASN A 24 -11.12 -13.93 0.52
N VAL A 25 -12.04 -14.89 0.61
CA VAL A 25 -11.74 -16.23 1.14
C VAL A 25 -10.83 -16.97 0.17
N MET A 26 -11.14 -16.90 -1.12
CA MET A 26 -10.34 -17.56 -2.12
C MET A 26 -8.95 -16.90 -2.24
N ALA A 27 -8.90 -15.56 -2.34
CA ALA A 27 -7.62 -14.86 -2.39
C ALA A 27 -6.77 -15.11 -1.13
N LYS A 28 -7.40 -15.23 0.05
CA LYS A 28 -6.72 -15.63 1.29
C LYS A 28 -6.18 -17.06 1.21
N LYS A 29 -6.95 -18.02 0.70
CA LYS A 29 -6.50 -19.40 0.52
C LYS A 29 -5.26 -19.47 -0.36
N LEU A 30 -5.28 -18.84 -1.54
CA LEU A 30 -4.10 -18.79 -2.41
C LEU A 30 -2.91 -18.08 -1.75
N TYR A 31 -3.17 -17.01 -1.00
CA TYR A 31 -2.13 -16.34 -0.23
C TYR A 31 -1.50 -17.26 0.81
N ASP A 32 -2.31 -18.02 1.55
CA ASP A 32 -1.87 -18.96 2.57
C ASP A 32 -1.12 -20.16 1.95
N GLU A 33 -1.47 -20.55 0.73
CA GLU A 33 -0.77 -21.55 -0.11
C GLU A 33 0.52 -21.00 -0.76
N GLY A 34 0.77 -19.69 -0.66
CA GLY A 34 1.95 -19.03 -1.23
C GLY A 34 1.80 -18.60 -2.70
N ASP A 35 0.64 -18.84 -3.33
CA ASP A 35 0.32 -18.36 -4.67
C ASP A 35 -0.17 -16.90 -4.64
N PHE A 36 0.78 -15.98 -4.48
CA PHE A 36 0.49 -14.55 -4.42
C PHE A 36 -0.01 -14.00 -5.76
N THR A 37 0.44 -14.55 -6.88
CA THR A 37 0.01 -14.11 -8.21
C THR A 37 -1.44 -14.53 -8.47
N GLY A 38 -1.80 -15.77 -8.12
CA GLY A 38 -3.17 -16.23 -8.18
C GLY A 38 -4.08 -15.45 -7.25
N ALA A 39 -3.63 -15.13 -6.02
CA ALA A 39 -4.38 -14.30 -5.09
C ALA A 39 -4.68 -12.91 -5.69
N VAL A 40 -3.69 -12.27 -6.32
CA VAL A 40 -3.88 -10.99 -7.03
C VAL A 40 -4.87 -11.12 -8.19
N ASN A 41 -4.78 -12.18 -8.99
CA ASN A 41 -5.72 -12.39 -10.10
C ASN A 41 -7.15 -12.58 -9.60
N LYS A 42 -7.33 -13.28 -8.48
CA LYS A 42 -8.65 -13.46 -7.86
C LYS A 42 -9.22 -12.17 -7.31
N TYR A 43 -8.38 -11.30 -6.74
CA TYR A 43 -8.81 -9.94 -6.41
C TYR A 43 -9.22 -9.14 -7.64
N LYS A 44 -8.52 -9.24 -8.77
CA LYS A 44 -8.93 -8.55 -10.01
C LYS A 44 -10.29 -9.02 -10.51
N GLU A 45 -10.53 -10.33 -10.52
CA GLU A 45 -11.84 -10.91 -10.86
C GLU A 45 -12.93 -10.38 -9.91
N ALA A 46 -12.65 -10.33 -8.62
CA ALA A 46 -13.56 -9.79 -7.61
C ALA A 46 -13.91 -8.32 -7.84
N ILE A 47 -12.88 -7.49 -8.05
CA ILE A 47 -13.00 -6.04 -8.27
C ILE A 47 -13.81 -5.74 -9.54
N ALA A 48 -13.69 -6.59 -10.57
CA ALA A 48 -14.41 -6.44 -11.82
C ALA A 48 -15.92 -6.72 -11.69
N ASN A 49 -16.31 -7.60 -10.76
CA ASN A 49 -17.71 -8.00 -10.54
C ASN A 49 -18.34 -7.34 -9.30
N GLU A 50 -17.57 -6.61 -8.49
CA GLU A 50 -18.06 -5.93 -7.30
C GLU A 50 -18.62 -4.54 -7.66
N GLU A 51 -19.89 -4.33 -7.29
CA GLU A 51 -20.61 -3.07 -7.50
C GLU A 51 -20.54 -2.17 -6.27
N ASP A 52 -20.38 -2.75 -5.07
CA ASP A 52 -20.27 -2.00 -3.82
C ASP A 52 -18.91 -1.28 -3.74
N PRO A 53 -18.86 0.06 -3.71
CA PRO A 53 -17.62 0.80 -3.68
C PRO A 53 -16.76 0.50 -2.44
N GLU A 54 -17.35 0.25 -1.27
CA GLU A 54 -16.61 -0.01 -0.03
C GLU A 54 -15.95 -1.40 -0.06
N LYS A 55 -16.67 -2.41 -0.55
CA LYS A 55 -16.11 -3.75 -0.74
C LYS A 55 -15.02 -3.74 -1.79
N LYS A 56 -15.26 -3.05 -2.91
CA LYS A 56 -14.28 -2.88 -3.98
C LYS A 56 -13.01 -2.19 -3.48
N ALA A 57 -13.15 -1.14 -2.66
CA ALA A 57 -12.03 -0.47 -2.00
C ALA A 57 -11.22 -1.44 -1.12
N THR A 58 -11.91 -2.32 -0.37
CA THR A 58 -11.28 -3.32 0.50
C THR A 58 -10.51 -4.38 -0.30
N TYR A 59 -11.05 -4.83 -1.44
CA TYR A 59 -10.35 -5.74 -2.34
C TYR A 59 -9.12 -5.09 -2.98
N LEU A 60 -9.25 -3.85 -3.47
CA LEU A 60 -8.13 -3.08 -4.04
C LEU A 60 -6.99 -2.90 -3.03
N PHE A 61 -7.33 -2.58 -1.77
CA PHE A 61 -6.34 -2.43 -0.71
C PHE A 61 -5.66 -3.76 -0.36
N SER A 62 -6.41 -4.85 -0.30
CA SER A 62 -5.86 -6.19 -0.04
C SER A 62 -4.93 -6.63 -1.17
N MET A 63 -5.34 -6.41 -2.42
CA MET A 63 -4.51 -6.65 -3.61
C MET A 63 -3.23 -5.80 -3.58
N ALA A 64 -3.33 -4.50 -3.27
CA ALA A 64 -2.18 -3.61 -3.14
C ALA A 64 -1.19 -4.10 -2.08
N SER A 65 -1.69 -4.63 -0.95
CA SER A 65 -0.85 -5.19 0.12
C SER A 65 -0.06 -6.41 -0.35
N ILE A 66 -0.68 -7.31 -1.13
CA ILE A 66 0.02 -8.48 -1.69
C ILE A 66 1.06 -8.04 -2.72
N GLN A 67 0.66 -7.18 -3.67
CA GLN A 67 1.56 -6.63 -4.69
C GLN A 67 2.80 -5.99 -4.07
N PHE A 68 2.61 -5.23 -2.99
CA PHE A 68 3.70 -4.61 -2.25
C PHE A 68 4.55 -5.61 -1.48
N ARG A 69 3.94 -6.37 -0.56
CA ARG A 69 4.67 -7.11 0.48
C ARG A 69 5.24 -8.43 -0.01
N LYS A 70 4.67 -9.00 -1.06
CA LYS A 70 4.98 -10.36 -1.55
C LYS A 70 5.55 -10.40 -2.95
N LEU A 71 5.15 -9.47 -3.82
CA LEU A 71 5.56 -9.46 -5.22
C LEU A 71 6.53 -8.31 -5.58
N ASP A 72 6.79 -7.39 -4.64
CA ASP A 72 7.61 -6.18 -4.85
C ASP A 72 7.17 -5.35 -6.08
N GLN A 73 5.87 -5.42 -6.44
CA GLN A 73 5.25 -4.70 -7.56
C GLN A 73 4.84 -3.29 -7.14
N TYR A 74 5.80 -2.44 -6.78
CA TYR A 74 5.55 -1.16 -6.12
C TYR A 74 4.67 -0.18 -6.91
N SER A 75 4.88 -0.05 -8.23
CA SER A 75 4.09 0.86 -9.07
C SER A 75 2.63 0.43 -9.15
N SER A 76 2.37 -0.86 -9.35
CA SER A 76 1.01 -1.43 -9.38
C SER A 76 0.35 -1.35 -8.02
N ALA A 77 1.07 -1.71 -6.95
CA ALA A 77 0.58 -1.61 -5.57
C ALA A 77 0.14 -0.18 -5.23
N ARG A 78 0.93 0.83 -5.63
CA ARG A 78 0.58 2.23 -5.43
C ARG A 78 -0.68 2.62 -6.20
N GLN A 79 -0.81 2.18 -7.46
CA GLN A 79 -2.00 2.47 -8.26
C GLN A 79 -3.25 1.89 -7.59
N SER A 80 -3.21 0.63 -7.18
CA SER A 80 -4.33 -0.03 -6.51
C SER A 80 -4.66 0.58 -5.15
N ALA A 81 -3.66 1.00 -4.37
CA ALA A 81 -3.89 1.73 -3.13
C ALA A 81 -4.53 3.11 -3.35
N ARG A 82 -4.13 3.84 -4.40
CA ARG A 82 -4.76 5.13 -4.73
C ARG A 82 -6.20 4.96 -5.19
N GLU A 83 -6.47 3.93 -6.01
CA GLU A 83 -7.82 3.58 -6.42
C GLU A 83 -8.68 3.19 -5.21
N ALA A 84 -8.15 2.39 -4.29
CA ALA A 84 -8.82 2.05 -3.04
C ALA A 84 -9.20 3.30 -2.22
N ALA A 85 -8.28 4.25 -2.07
CA ALA A 85 -8.54 5.51 -1.38
C ALA A 85 -9.59 6.38 -2.09
N SER A 86 -9.68 6.32 -3.43
CA SER A 86 -10.65 7.11 -4.18
C SER A 86 -12.10 6.63 -4.02
N LEU A 87 -12.30 5.37 -3.61
CA LEU A 87 -13.61 4.78 -3.41
C LEU A 87 -14.15 4.97 -1.99
N LYS A 88 -13.29 5.37 -1.03
CA LYS A 88 -13.68 5.57 0.37
C LYS A 88 -13.07 6.86 0.92
N GLU A 89 -13.91 7.89 1.03
CA GLU A 89 -13.53 9.15 1.65
C GLU A 89 -13.13 8.95 3.11
N GLY A 90 -12.16 9.73 3.59
CA GLY A 90 -11.68 9.64 4.97
C GLY A 90 -10.93 8.34 5.30
N TRP A 91 -10.54 7.53 4.31
CA TRP A 91 -9.80 6.29 4.57
C TRP A 91 -8.28 6.49 4.44
N GLY A 92 -7.58 6.49 5.58
CA GLY A 92 -6.15 6.76 5.67
C GLY A 92 -5.28 5.53 5.40
N ARG A 93 -5.81 4.31 5.55
CA ARG A 93 -5.05 3.05 5.40
C ARG A 93 -4.32 2.92 4.06
N PRO A 94 -4.89 3.26 2.89
CA PRO A 94 -4.15 3.17 1.63
C PRO A 94 -2.96 4.13 1.57
N TYR A 95 -3.08 5.34 2.13
CA TYR A 95 -1.97 6.29 2.21
C TYR A 95 -0.86 5.82 3.17
N MET A 96 -1.24 5.16 4.27
CA MET A 96 -0.28 4.46 5.14
C MET A 96 0.50 3.40 4.36
N LEU A 97 -0.18 2.61 3.52
CA LEU A 97 0.48 1.60 2.70
C LEU A 97 1.42 2.23 1.66
N ILE A 98 1.01 3.31 0.98
CA ILE A 98 1.89 4.02 0.03
C ILE A 98 3.14 4.58 0.74
N GLY A 99 2.97 5.15 1.94
CA GLY A 99 4.10 5.58 2.76
C GLY A 99 5.05 4.43 3.10
N ASP A 100 4.53 3.23 3.39
CA ASP A 100 5.36 2.04 3.64
C ASP A 100 6.16 1.64 2.41
N MET A 101 5.55 1.72 1.22
CA MET A 101 6.25 1.44 -0.04
C MET A 101 7.43 2.39 -0.23
N TYR A 102 7.22 3.68 0.01
CA TYR A 102 8.25 4.70 -0.14
C TYR A 102 9.36 4.52 0.89
N GLY A 103 9.02 4.32 2.15
CA GLY A 103 10.00 4.07 3.21
C GLY A 103 10.82 2.79 2.98
N ARG A 104 10.17 1.69 2.56
CA ARG A 104 10.86 0.42 2.28
C ARG A 104 11.85 0.53 1.12
N THR A 105 11.46 1.23 0.05
CA THR A 105 12.28 1.40 -1.16
C THR A 105 13.19 2.62 -1.13
N ALA A 106 13.15 3.42 -0.06
CA ALA A 106 13.91 4.66 0.04
C ALA A 106 15.41 4.42 -0.17
N ARG A 107 15.98 3.37 0.45
CA ARG A 107 17.41 3.01 0.32
C ARG A 107 17.84 2.61 -1.09
N SER A 108 16.90 2.16 -1.93
CA SER A 108 17.15 1.84 -3.34
C SER A 108 16.90 3.02 -4.28
N CYS A 109 16.50 4.19 -3.76
CA CYS A 109 16.14 5.35 -4.56
C CYS A 109 17.36 6.26 -4.83
N GLY A 110 18.26 5.82 -5.71
CA GLY A 110 19.38 6.65 -6.17
C GLY A 110 20.39 7.05 -5.08
N ASP A 111 20.88 8.29 -5.15
CA ASP A 111 21.87 8.85 -4.23
C ASP A 111 21.30 9.18 -2.84
N SER A 112 22.17 9.48 -1.87
CA SER A 112 21.79 9.80 -0.48
C SER A 112 20.67 10.84 -0.40
N TRP A 113 20.73 11.85 -1.26
CA TRP A 113 19.73 12.91 -1.32
C TRP A 113 18.37 12.38 -1.76
N ASN A 114 18.30 11.64 -2.87
CA ASN A 114 17.04 11.03 -3.31
C ASN A 114 16.48 10.05 -2.29
N GLN A 115 17.33 9.30 -1.58
CA GLN A 115 16.90 8.42 -0.49
C GLN A 115 16.20 9.23 0.60
N ARG A 116 16.76 10.38 1.01
CA ARG A 116 16.14 11.28 2.01
C ARG A 116 14.88 11.97 1.49
N LEU A 117 14.81 12.32 0.20
CA LEU A 117 13.59 12.84 -0.42
C LEU A 117 12.47 11.78 -0.46
N ALA A 118 12.80 10.51 -0.71
CA ALA A 118 11.86 9.41 -0.62
C ALA A 118 11.28 9.26 0.80
N ILE A 119 12.10 9.48 1.83
CA ILE A 119 11.64 9.54 3.22
C ILE A 119 10.66 10.70 3.43
N LEU A 120 10.95 11.89 2.90
CA LEU A 120 10.00 13.01 2.95
C LEU A 120 8.67 12.65 2.28
N ALA A 121 8.70 12.00 1.12
CA ALA A 121 7.50 11.54 0.44
C ALA A 121 6.70 10.53 1.29
N ALA A 122 7.38 9.60 1.95
CA ALA A 122 6.74 8.65 2.87
C ALA A 122 6.05 9.39 4.03
N MET A 123 6.77 10.34 4.65
CA MET A 123 6.25 11.16 5.75
C MET A 123 5.06 12.03 5.32
N ASP A 124 5.04 12.53 4.08
CA ASP A 124 3.91 13.29 3.55
C ASP A 124 2.66 12.40 3.45
N LYS A 125 2.80 11.14 3.01
CA LYS A 125 1.67 10.20 2.97
C LYS A 125 1.15 9.85 4.37
N TYR A 126 2.01 9.67 5.37
CA TYR A 126 1.56 9.44 6.74
C TYR A 126 0.89 10.67 7.34
N SER A 127 1.43 11.86 7.08
CA SER A 127 0.85 13.12 7.54
C SER A 127 -0.52 13.35 6.94
N TYR A 128 -0.68 13.04 5.65
CA TYR A 128 -1.98 13.09 4.99
C TYR A 128 -2.95 12.05 5.54
N ALA A 129 -2.52 10.79 5.70
CA ALA A 129 -3.34 9.71 6.22
C ALA A 129 -3.98 10.07 7.58
N LYS A 130 -3.20 10.54 8.54
CA LYS A 130 -3.73 10.94 9.85
C LYS A 130 -4.59 12.21 9.83
N SER A 131 -4.47 13.03 8.79
CA SER A 131 -5.25 14.26 8.68
C SER A 131 -6.68 14.00 8.20
N ILE A 132 -6.88 12.90 7.47
CA ILE A 132 -8.18 12.49 6.93
C ILE A 132 -8.81 11.35 7.74
N ASP A 133 -8.01 10.59 8.49
CA ASP A 133 -8.43 9.39 9.20
C ASP A 133 -7.79 9.35 10.61
N PRO A 134 -8.57 9.67 11.67
CA PRO A 134 -8.08 9.62 13.04
C PRO A 134 -7.67 8.22 13.51
N GLU A 135 -8.21 7.13 12.92
CA GLU A 135 -7.93 5.76 13.35
C GLU A 135 -6.47 5.35 13.08
N VAL A 136 -5.85 5.94 12.05
CA VAL A 136 -4.45 5.68 11.71
C VAL A 136 -3.48 6.67 12.36
N ALA A 137 -3.98 7.65 13.15
CA ALA A 137 -3.17 8.76 13.63
C ALA A 137 -2.00 8.32 14.53
N GLU A 138 -2.24 7.38 15.45
CA GLU A 138 -1.21 6.84 16.34
C GLU A 138 -0.10 6.13 15.54
N GLU A 139 -0.49 5.24 14.63
CA GLU A 139 0.44 4.50 13.77
C GLU A 139 1.22 5.44 12.85
N ALA A 140 0.56 6.44 12.26
CA ALA A 140 1.19 7.46 11.43
C ALA A 140 2.22 8.27 12.22
N ASN A 141 1.88 8.69 13.44
CA ASN A 141 2.80 9.45 14.30
C ASN A 141 4.04 8.62 14.68
N LYS A 142 3.89 7.33 14.93
CA LYS A 142 5.01 6.41 15.18
C LYS A 142 5.95 6.32 13.96
N ARG A 143 5.39 6.14 12.76
CA ARG A 143 6.17 6.09 11.51
C ARG A 143 6.87 7.43 11.24
N LEU A 144 6.17 8.54 11.44
CA LEU A 144 6.73 9.89 11.33
C LEU A 144 7.92 10.07 12.28
N GLY A 145 7.79 9.67 13.55
CA GLY A 145 8.86 9.74 14.54
C GLY A 145 10.10 8.94 14.12
N THR A 146 9.89 7.74 13.60
CA THR A 146 10.97 6.85 13.11
C THR A 146 11.77 7.50 11.98
N TYR A 147 11.10 8.24 11.09
CA TYR A 147 11.74 8.83 9.92
C TYR A 147 12.37 10.21 10.13
N ARG A 148 12.18 10.86 11.29
CA ARG A 148 12.72 12.21 11.55
C ARG A 148 14.24 12.28 11.36
N SER A 149 14.98 11.29 11.85
CA SER A 149 16.45 11.22 11.73
C SER A 149 16.93 10.91 10.31
N SER A 150 16.04 10.45 9.43
CA SER A 150 16.33 10.11 8.03
C SER A 150 15.99 11.24 7.06
N MET A 151 15.52 12.39 7.56
CA MET A 151 15.31 13.58 6.75
C MET A 151 16.64 14.13 6.21
N PRO A 152 16.62 14.98 5.16
CA PRO A 152 17.83 15.64 4.70
C PRO A 152 18.45 16.57 5.77
N SER A 153 19.78 16.68 5.78
CA SER A 153 20.46 17.69 6.59
C SER A 153 20.45 19.04 5.88
N GLN A 154 20.47 20.12 6.67
CA GLN A 154 20.53 21.47 6.13
C GLN A 154 21.81 21.71 5.32
N ASP A 155 22.94 21.17 5.76
CA ASP A 155 24.22 21.30 5.06
C ASP A 155 24.20 20.65 3.67
N GLU A 156 23.68 19.42 3.55
CA GLU A 156 23.56 18.73 2.25
C GLU A 156 22.63 19.51 1.31
N GLY A 157 21.54 20.06 1.84
CA GLY A 157 20.65 20.93 1.09
C GLY A 157 21.31 22.22 0.61
N PHE A 158 22.08 22.88 1.48
CA PHE A 158 22.81 24.10 1.14
C PHE A 158 23.87 23.87 0.06
N MET A 159 24.65 22.79 0.16
CA MET A 159 25.62 22.40 -0.88
C MET A 159 24.97 22.17 -2.24
N ARG A 160 23.71 21.72 -2.26
CA ARG A 160 22.91 21.52 -3.48
C ARG A 160 22.15 22.77 -3.93
N GLY A 161 22.28 23.90 -3.23
CA GLY A 161 21.56 25.13 -3.52
C GLY A 161 20.05 25.06 -3.21
N ILE A 162 19.62 24.05 -2.45
CA ILE A 162 18.22 23.80 -2.12
C ILE A 162 17.90 24.40 -0.75
N LYS A 163 16.84 25.21 -0.70
CA LYS A 163 16.39 25.88 0.53
C LYS A 163 15.21 25.13 1.15
N SER A 164 15.07 25.26 2.47
CA SER A 164 13.87 24.78 3.17
C SER A 164 12.62 25.38 2.55
N GLY A 165 11.58 24.58 2.40
CA GLY A 165 10.33 24.97 1.79
C GLY A 165 10.31 24.94 0.26
N GLN A 166 11.44 24.71 -0.41
CA GLN A 166 11.46 24.48 -1.86
C GLN A 166 10.84 23.12 -2.21
N THR A 167 10.29 23.05 -3.41
CA THR A 167 9.66 21.87 -3.94
C THR A 167 10.62 21.13 -4.86
N VAL A 168 10.84 19.84 -4.61
CA VAL A 168 11.78 19.01 -5.37
C VAL A 168 11.09 17.70 -5.75
N LYS A 169 11.38 17.21 -6.96
CA LYS A 169 10.91 15.91 -7.43
C LYS A 169 11.80 14.80 -6.88
N VAL A 170 11.20 13.80 -6.24
CA VAL A 170 11.87 12.56 -5.85
C VAL A 170 12.19 11.75 -7.11
N GLY A 171 13.40 11.25 -7.22
CA GLY A 171 13.80 10.34 -8.29
C GLY A 171 13.13 8.96 -8.17
N CYS A 172 13.72 7.99 -8.88
CA CYS A 172 13.31 6.59 -8.95
C CYS A 172 11.82 6.40 -9.31
N TRP A 173 11.24 5.24 -9.01
CA TRP A 173 9.84 4.91 -9.29
C TRP A 173 8.85 5.75 -8.45
N ILE A 174 9.33 6.33 -7.34
CA ILE A 174 8.52 7.15 -6.43
C ILE A 174 8.03 8.39 -7.18
N GLY A 175 8.90 9.19 -7.78
CA GLY A 175 8.47 10.26 -8.69
C GLY A 175 7.54 11.32 -8.10
N GLU A 176 7.34 11.34 -6.77
CA GLU A 176 6.51 12.30 -6.06
C GLU A 176 7.21 13.66 -5.99
N THR A 177 6.45 14.70 -5.72
CA THR A 177 6.97 16.04 -5.52
C THR A 177 6.82 16.40 -4.05
N VAL A 178 7.93 16.69 -3.38
CA VAL A 178 7.98 16.94 -1.93
C VAL A 178 8.43 18.35 -1.61
N ARG A 179 7.91 18.88 -0.51
CA ARG A 179 8.40 20.14 0.07
C ARG A 179 9.56 19.83 1.02
N VAL A 180 10.73 20.34 0.70
CA VAL A 180 11.96 20.08 1.45
C VAL A 180 11.84 20.65 2.85
N ARG A 181 12.10 19.80 3.84
CA ARG A 181 12.24 20.13 5.26
C ARG A 181 13.45 19.37 5.79
N TYR A 182 14.25 20.05 6.61
CA TYR A 182 15.49 19.48 7.15
C TYR A 182 15.25 18.84 8.52
N ALA A 183 16.10 17.88 8.88
CA ALA A 183 16.25 17.49 10.27
C ALA A 183 16.78 18.68 11.06
N ASN A 184 15.99 19.17 12.02
CA ASN A 184 16.44 20.15 13.02
C ASN A 184 17.52 19.53 13.91
#